data_AF-A0A2D5VS95-F1
#
_entry.id   AF-A0A2D5VS95-F1
#
_cell.length_a   1.000
_cell.length_b   1.000
_cell.length_c   1.000
_cell.angle_alpha   90.00
_cell.angle_beta   90.00
_cell.angle_gamma   90.00
#
_symmetry.space_group_name_H-M   'P 1'
#
loop_
_entity.id
_entity.type
_entity.pdbx_description
1 polymer ?
#
loop_
_entity_poly.entity_id
_entity_poly.type
_entity_poly.pdbx_seq_one_letter_code
_entity_poly.pdbx_strand_id
1 'polypeptide(L)' 'AITNILVSHEGVSDEVAYQMTKLMFDNLGRLGTAHSAAQDIKLETATQNLPIPLHPGAERFYKEAGAL' A
#
# COMPACT_ATOMS: atom_id res chain seq x y z
N ALA A 1 4.04 -5.88 -17.48
CA ALA A 1 4.46 -5.17 -16.24
C ALA A 1 4.78 -6.22 -15.19
N ILE A 2 5.76 -5.96 -14.31
CA ILE A 2 6.06 -6.82 -13.16
C ILE A 2 5.26 -6.27 -11.98
N THR A 3 4.43 -7.11 -11.35
CA THR A 3 3.65 -6.72 -10.16
C THR A 3 4.57 -6.71 -8.94
N ASN A 4 4.74 -5.54 -8.33
CA ASN A 4 5.47 -5.39 -7.08
C ASN A 4 4.49 -5.22 -5.92
N ILE A 5 4.75 -5.89 -4.81
CA ILE A 5 3.97 -5.77 -3.58
C ILE A 5 4.89 -5.45 -2.40
N LEU A 6 4.43 -4.61 -1.49
CA LEU A 6 5.07 -4.38 -0.20
C LEU A 6 4.46 -5.36 0.81
N VAL A 7 5.30 -6.20 1.42
CA VAL A 7 4.86 -7.25 2.34
C VAL A 7 5.33 -6.92 3.76
N SER A 8 4.47 -7.22 4.74
CA SER A 8 4.76 -7.10 6.17
C SER A 8 4.37 -8.39 6.89
N HIS A 9 4.96 -8.62 8.06
CA HIS A 9 4.61 -9.73 8.94
C HIS A 9 3.25 -9.47 9.63
N GLU A 10 2.48 -10.53 9.91
CA GLU A 10 1.16 -10.44 10.58
C GLU A 10 1.22 -9.90 12.01
N GLY A 11 2.37 -10.05 12.67
CA GLY A 11 2.59 -9.55 14.02
C GLY A 11 2.91 -8.05 14.11
N VAL A 12 2.94 -7.33 12.98
CA VAL A 12 3.04 -5.87 13.01
C VAL A 12 1.71 -5.32 13.52
N SER A 13 1.74 -4.34 14.43
CA SER A 13 0.48 -3.79 14.94
C SER A 13 -0.32 -3.12 13.83
N ASP A 14 -1.64 -3.23 13.90
CA ASP A 14 -2.57 -2.63 12.92
C ASP A 14 -2.32 -1.14 12.71
N GLU A 15 -2.01 -0.40 13.78
CA GLU A 15 -1.74 1.04 13.66
C GLU A 15 -0.46 1.32 12.85
N VAL A 16 0.61 0.56 13.08
CA VAL A 16 1.84 0.70 12.30
C VAL A 16 1.59 0.34 10.84
N ALA A 17 0.86 -0.75 10.55
CA ALA A 17 0.51 -1.11 9.18
C ALA A 17 -0.34 -0.03 8.48
N TYR A 18 -1.33 0.52 9.17
CA TYR A 18 -2.15 1.63 8.68
C TYR A 18 -1.29 2.87 8.36
N GLN A 19 -0.44 3.30 9.30
CA GLN A 19 0.42 4.47 9.10
C GLN A 19 1.44 4.24 7.98
N MET A 20 2.01 3.03 7.86
CA MET A 20 2.90 2.69 6.75
C MET A 20 2.19 2.82 5.40
N THR A 21 1.00 2.24 5.26
CA THR A 21 0.21 2.35 4.02
C THR A 21 -0.14 3.81 3.72
N LYS A 22 -0.68 4.53 4.70
CA LYS A 22 -1.06 5.94 4.55
C LYS A 22 0.13 6.81 4.14
N LEU A 23 1.25 6.71 4.84
CA LEU A 23 2.45 7.49 4.53
C LEU A 23 3.02 7.16 3.15
N MET A 24 2.90 5.92 2.69
CA MET A 24 3.30 5.55 1.33
C MET A 24 2.48 6.33 0.29
N PHE A 25 1.15 6.33 0.40
CA PHE A 25 0.27 7.05 -0.53
C PHE A 25 0.41 8.57 -0.43
N ASP A 26 0.48 9.12 0.80
CA ASP A 26 0.68 10.54 1.06
C ASP A 26 2.00 11.07 0.46
N ASN A 27 2.98 10.19 0.21
CA ASN A 27 4.32 10.54 -0.25
C ASN A 27 4.71 9.91 -1.60
N LEU A 28 3.76 9.44 -2.42
CA LEU A 28 4.07 8.79 -3.70
C LEU A 28 4.93 9.66 -4.62
N GLY A 29 4.66 10.98 -4.68
CA GLY A 29 5.46 11.90 -5.48
C GLY A 29 6.94 11.88 -5.08
N ARG A 30 7.24 11.84 -3.77
CA ARG A 30 8.60 11.71 -3.25
C ARG A 30 9.19 10.33 -3.56
N LEU A 31 8.43 9.25 -3.39
CA LEU A 31 8.88 7.90 -3.72
C LEU A 31 9.21 7.75 -5.22
N GLY A 32 8.44 8.39 -6.11
CA GLY A 32 8.71 8.42 -7.55
C GLY A 32 10.05 9.08 -7.91
N THR A 33 10.53 10.02 -7.10
CA THR A 33 11.88 10.59 -7.30
C THR A 33 13.00 9.64 -6.88
N ALA A 34 12.73 8.73 -5.94
CA ALA A 34 13.70 7.76 -5.46
C ALA A 34 13.72 6.48 -6.34
N HIS A 35 12.57 6.08 -6.89
CA HIS A 35 12.45 4.89 -7.72
C HIS A 35 11.31 5.01 -8.75
N SER A 36 11.59 4.76 -10.02
CA SER A 36 10.63 4.94 -11.13
C SER A 36 9.37 4.08 -10.98
N ALA A 37 9.48 2.84 -10.49
CA ALA A 37 8.31 1.98 -10.28
C ALA A 37 7.24 2.57 -9.33
N ALA A 38 7.61 3.51 -8.46
CA ALA A 38 6.64 4.17 -7.59
C ALA A 38 5.71 5.15 -8.36
N GLN A 39 6.10 5.60 -9.56
CA GLN A 39 5.28 6.46 -10.42
C GLN A 39 4.06 5.72 -10.98
N ASP A 40 4.11 4.39 -11.05
CA ASP A 40 3.03 3.55 -11.53
C ASP A 40 2.05 3.13 -10.43
N ILE A 41 2.32 3.47 -9.17
CA ILE A 41 1.46 3.12 -8.03
C ILE A 41 0.21 4.01 -8.07
N LYS A 42 -0.95 3.36 -8.07
CA LYS A 42 -2.27 4.00 -8.06
C LYS A 42 -3.14 3.35 -6.99
N LEU A 43 -3.85 4.18 -6.23
CA LEU A 43 -4.69 3.74 -5.13
C LEU A 43 -5.80 2.79 -5.61
N GLU A 44 -6.38 3.09 -6.78
CA GLU A 44 -7.52 2.37 -7.38
C GLU A 44 -7.18 0.93 -7.78
N THR A 45 -5.89 0.65 -8.03
CA THR A 45 -5.40 -0.67 -8.45
C THR A 45 -4.59 -1.37 -7.37
N ALA A 46 -4.32 -0.72 -6.24
CA ALA A 46 -3.39 -1.20 -5.21
C ALA A 46 -3.85 -2.50 -4.52
N THR A 47 -5.15 -2.77 -4.52
CA THR A 47 -5.78 -3.93 -3.87
C THR A 47 -6.13 -5.06 -4.85
N GLN A 48 -5.85 -4.89 -6.14
CA GLN A 48 -6.25 -5.84 -7.18
C GLN A 48 -5.24 -6.99 -7.32
N ASN A 49 -5.74 -8.22 -7.49
CA ASN A 49 -4.96 -9.43 -7.79
C ASN A 49 -3.83 -9.72 -6.77
N LEU A 50 -4.08 -9.45 -5.49
CA LEU A 50 -3.11 -9.73 -4.44
C LEU A 50 -2.95 -11.25 -4.23
N PRO A 51 -1.71 -11.78 -4.18
CA PRO A 51 -1.47 -13.22 -3.97
C PRO A 51 -1.60 -13.63 -2.50
N ILE A 52 -1.67 -12.66 -1.58
CA ILE A 52 -1.77 -12.84 -0.12
C ILE A 52 -2.77 -11.83 0.45
N PRO A 53 -3.39 -12.11 1.62
CA PRO A 53 -4.34 -11.20 2.23
C PRO A 53 -3.69 -9.87 2.64
N LEU A 54 -4.52 -8.82 2.73
CA LEU A 54 -4.11 -7.54 3.29
C LEU A 54 -3.91 -7.64 4.80
N HIS A 55 -2.91 -6.93 5.31
CA HIS A 55 -2.78 -6.69 6.74
C HIS A 55 -3.98 -5.85 7.24
N PRO A 56 -4.58 -6.12 8.42
CA PRO A 56 -5.79 -5.40 8.87
C PRO A 56 -5.65 -3.87 8.89
N GLY A 57 -4.52 -3.36 9.38
CA GLY A 57 -4.18 -1.93 9.28
C GLY A 57 -4.17 -1.35 7.86
N ALA A 58 -3.59 -2.07 6.89
CA ALA A 58 -3.59 -1.63 5.49
C ALA A 58 -5.00 -1.71 4.88
N GLU A 59 -5.75 -2.77 5.19
CA GLU A 59 -7.15 -2.93 4.76
C GLU A 59 -8.02 -1.77 5.26
N ARG A 60 -7.85 -1.35 6.51
CA ARG A 60 -8.53 -0.18 7.08
C ARG A 60 -8.26 1.08 6.28
N PHE A 61 -7.00 1.34 5.92
CA PHE A 61 -6.64 2.49 5.07
C PHE A 61 -7.35 2.43 3.71
N TYR A 62 -7.29 1.29 3.01
CA TYR A 62 -7.90 1.17 1.69
C TYR A 62 -9.43 1.35 1.72
N LYS A 63 -10.11 0.84 2.76
CA LYS A 63 -11.55 1.07 2.98
C LYS A 63 -11.87 2.55 3.18
N GLU A 64 -11.12 3.24 4.05
CA GLU A 64 -11.31 4.68 4.31
C GLU A 64 -11.03 5.54 3.07
N ALA A 65 -10.07 5.13 2.24
CA ALA A 65 -9.70 5.80 1.01
C ALA A 65 -10.62 5.46 -0.19
N GLY A 66 -11.64 4.61 0.00
CA GLY A 66 -12.56 4.19 -1.06
C GLY A 66 -11.94 3.30 -2.13
N ALA A 67 -10.84 2.63 -1.80
CA ALA A 67 -10.08 1.73 -2.67
C ALA A 67 -10.41 0.24 -2.45
N LEU A 68 -11.34 -0.05 -1.53
CA LEU A 68 -11.85 -1.36 -1.19
C LEU A 68 -13.35 -1.30 -0.92
#